data_AF-A0A7X3QCH9-F1
#
_entry.id   AF-A0A7X3QCH9-F1
#
_cell.length_a   1.000
_cell.length_b   1.000
_cell.length_c   1.000
_cell.angle_alpha   90.00
_cell.angle_beta   90.00
_cell.angle_gamma   90.00
#
_symmetry.space_group_name_H-M   'P 1'
#
loop_
_entity.id
_entity.type
_entity.pdbx_description
1 polymer ?
#
loop_
_entity_poly.entity_id
_entity_poly.type
_entity_poly.pdbx_seq_one_letter_code
_entity_poly.pdbx_strand_id
1 'polypeptide(L)'
;MAERLRLASKHRQVLEALLRKHVPDVEAWAYGSRVTGRGHDGSDLDLVLRGPGLKKIPAAHLGDFEEAVRESNIPFLVEARDWARLPKEFHREIERDYVVLVARAGMSGAA
;
A
#
# COMPACT_ATOMS: atom_id res chain seq x y z
N MET A 1 1.81 -4.29 -21.90
CA MET A 1 1.21 -3.35 -20.93
C MET A 1 2.30 -3.02 -19.93
N ALA A 2 2.84 -1.80 -19.96
CA ALA A 2 3.83 -1.40 -18.96
C ALA A 2 3.16 -1.45 -17.59
N GLU A 3 3.77 -2.14 -16.61
CA GLU A 3 3.31 -2.09 -15.23
C GLU A 3 3.20 -0.63 -14.80
N ARG A 4 1.98 -0.17 -14.46
CA ARG A 4 1.74 1.22 -14.02
C ARG A 4 2.48 1.57 -12.74
N LEU A 5 2.85 0.56 -11.95
CA LEU A 5 3.59 0.71 -10.71
C LEU A 5 5.09 0.48 -10.94
N ARG A 6 5.91 1.52 -10.71
CA ARG A 6 7.38 1.43 -10.69
C ARG A 6 7.85 0.79 -9.39
N LEU A 7 7.77 -0.54 -9.33
CA LEU A 7 8.20 -1.35 -8.19
C LEU A 7 8.75 -2.69 -8.68
N ALA A 8 10.03 -2.96 -8.39
CA ALA A 8 10.63 -4.25 -8.78
C ALA A 8 9.90 -5.42 -8.12
N SER A 9 9.68 -6.50 -8.87
CA SER A 9 8.86 -7.64 -8.43
C SER A 9 9.33 -8.25 -7.11
N LYS A 10 10.64 -8.27 -6.85
CA LYS A 10 11.21 -8.73 -5.56
C LYS A 10 10.74 -7.90 -4.37
N HIS A 11 10.67 -6.57 -4.51
CA HIS A 11 10.23 -5.67 -3.44
C HIS A 11 8.71 -5.75 -3.28
N ARG A 12 7.98 -5.90 -4.39
CA ARG A 12 6.54 -6.17 -4.36
C ARG A 12 6.23 -7.44 -3.57
N GLN A 13 6.92 -8.54 -3.84
CA GLN A 13 6.73 -9.82 -3.13
C GLN A 13 6.99 -9.69 -1.63
N VAL A 14 8.07 -9.00 -1.23
CA VAL A 14 8.36 -8.71 0.19
C VAL A 14 7.23 -7.90 0.81
N LEU A 15 6.78 -6.82 0.17
CA LEU A 15 5.69 -5.99 0.68
C LEU A 15 4.38 -6.74 0.83
N GLU A 16 3.98 -7.52 -0.18
CA GLU A 16 2.76 -8.31 -0.10
C GLU A 16 2.83 -9.36 1.01
N ALA A 17 4.00 -9.97 1.24
CA ALA A 17 4.20 -10.91 2.35
C ALA A 17 4.09 -10.23 3.72
N LEU A 18 4.71 -9.05 3.89
CA LEU A 18 4.63 -8.27 5.12
C LEU A 18 3.21 -7.78 5.39
N LEU A 19 2.50 -7.30 4.36
CA LEU A 19 1.10 -6.89 4.46
C LEU A 19 0.22 -8.05 4.94
N ARG A 20 0.34 -9.23 4.31
CA ARG A 20 -0.43 -10.42 4.71
C ARG A 20 -0.09 -10.92 6.12
N LYS A 21 1.13 -10.68 6.61
CA LYS A 21 1.57 -11.10 7.95
C LYS A 21 1.06 -10.16 9.05
N HIS A 22 1.20 -8.86 8.86
CA HIS A 22 0.98 -7.87 9.92
C HIS A 22 -0.42 -7.21 9.86
N VAL A 23 -1.02 -7.14 8.67
CA VAL A 23 -2.33 -6.53 8.41
C VAL A 23 -3.17 -7.40 7.46
N PRO A 24 -3.45 -8.67 7.81
CA PRO A 24 -3.99 -9.69 6.87
C PRO A 24 -5.33 -9.32 6.21
N ASP A 25 -6.17 -8.55 6.90
CA ASP A 25 -7.54 -8.24 6.45
C ASP A 25 -7.65 -6.92 5.69
N VAL A 26 -6.53 -6.25 5.38
CA VAL A 26 -6.55 -4.98 4.66
C VAL A 26 -6.47 -5.16 3.15
N GLU A 27 -7.11 -4.25 2.44
CA GLU A 27 -6.79 -3.99 1.04
C GLU A 27 -5.72 -2.90 0.97
N ALA A 28 -4.66 -3.12 0.20
CA ALA A 28 -3.54 -2.18 0.09
C ALA A 28 -3.46 -1.60 -1.32
N TRP A 29 -3.50 -0.27 -1.41
CA TRP A 29 -3.36 0.47 -2.66
C TRP A 29 -2.06 1.25 -2.66
N ALA A 30 -1.27 1.11 -3.72
CA ALA A 30 -0.19 2.03 -4.03
C ALA A 30 -0.73 3.23 -4.79
N TYR A 31 -0.24 4.43 -4.48
CA TYR A 31 -0.57 5.67 -5.19
C TYR A 31 0.68 6.54 -5.36
N GLY A 32 0.50 7.77 -5.82
CA GLY A 32 1.57 8.77 -5.84
C GLY A 32 2.55 8.63 -6.99
N SER A 33 3.82 8.98 -6.74
CA SER A 33 4.81 9.18 -7.81
C SER A 33 5.11 7.89 -8.59
N ARG A 34 5.22 6.76 -7.90
CA ARG A 34 5.51 5.44 -8.50
C ARG A 34 4.37 4.89 -9.36
N VAL A 35 3.15 5.42 -9.22
CA VAL A 35 1.97 5.06 -10.05
C VAL A 35 1.77 6.05 -11.21
N THR A 36 1.91 7.35 -10.94
CA THR A 36 1.67 8.42 -11.93
C THR A 36 2.79 8.57 -12.98
N GLY A 37 3.82 7.73 -12.92
CA GLY A 37 4.99 7.79 -13.82
C GLY A 37 6.01 8.90 -13.50
N ARG A 38 5.77 9.68 -12.43
CA ARG A 38 6.68 10.72 -11.94
C ARG A 38 7.76 10.21 -10.98
N GLY A 39 7.63 8.98 -10.49
CA GLY A 39 8.56 8.37 -9.54
C GLY A 39 9.82 7.81 -10.20
N HIS A 40 10.92 7.79 -9.47
CA HIS A 40 12.20 7.19 -9.81
C HIS A 40 12.61 6.15 -8.76
N ASP A 41 13.74 5.47 -8.95
CA ASP A 41 14.13 4.31 -8.11
C ASP A 41 14.26 4.65 -6.62
N GLY A 42 14.72 5.86 -6.30
CA GLY A 42 14.82 6.40 -4.94
C GLY A 42 13.59 7.14 -4.42
N SER A 43 12.48 7.23 -5.17
CA SER A 43 11.25 7.84 -4.65
C SER A 43 10.62 6.98 -3.56
N ASP A 44 9.84 7.57 -2.67
CA ASP A 44 9.11 6.79 -1.68
C ASP A 44 7.99 5.96 -2.34
N LEU A 45 7.50 4.93 -1.64
CA LEU A 45 6.29 4.20 -2.03
C LEU A 45 5.15 4.58 -1.09
N ASP A 46 4.17 5.29 -1.64
CA ASP A 46 2.97 5.67 -0.92
C ASP A 46 1.93 4.55 -0.96
N LEU A 47 1.53 4.07 0.22
CA LEU A 47 0.50 3.06 0.42
C LEU A 47 -0.65 3.62 1.24
N VAL A 48 -1.87 3.29 0.84
CA VAL A 48 -3.03 3.40 1.71
C VAL A 48 -3.58 2.02 2.02
N LEU A 49 -3.79 1.77 3.31
CA LEU A 49 -4.31 0.52 3.84
C LEU A 49 -5.77 0.71 4.23
N ARG A 50 -6.64 -0.10 3.63
CA ARG A 50 -8.08 -0.04 3.79
C ARG A 50 -8.51 -1.18 4.70
N GLY A 51 -8.77 -0.86 5.96
CA GLY A 51 -9.25 -1.83 6.94
C GLY A 51 -10.64 -2.41 6.61
N PRO A 52 -11.03 -3.52 7.25
CA PRO A 52 -12.35 -4.12 7.06
C PRO A 52 -13.49 -3.13 7.30
N GLY A 53 -14.40 -3.01 6.33
CA GLY A 53 -15.50 -2.04 6.39
C GLY A 53 -15.04 -0.57 6.43
N LEU A 54 -13.83 -0.27 5.95
CA LEU A 54 -13.20 1.06 6.00
C LEU A 54 -13.08 1.62 7.42
N LYS A 55 -12.94 0.74 8.41
CA LYS A 55 -12.66 1.11 9.81
C LYS A 55 -11.17 1.28 10.03
N LYS A 56 -10.83 2.05 11.07
CA LYS A 56 -9.45 2.29 11.50
C LYS A 56 -8.73 0.98 11.79
N ILE A 57 -7.50 0.90 11.31
CA ILE A 57 -6.58 -0.20 11.61
C ILE A 57 -6.03 0.03 13.03
N PRO A 58 -5.93 -1.03 13.87
CA PRO A 58 -5.25 -0.93 15.16
C PRO A 58 -3.84 -0.37 15.00
N ALA A 59 -3.48 0.61 15.83
CA ALA A 59 -2.19 1.31 15.71
C ALA A 59 -1.00 0.35 15.87
N ALA A 60 -1.14 -0.68 16.72
CA ALA A 60 -0.13 -1.72 16.90
C ALA A 60 0.17 -2.47 15.58
N HIS A 61 -0.85 -2.91 14.85
CA HIS A 61 -0.66 -3.65 13.59
C HIS A 61 0.01 -2.79 12.50
N LEU A 62 -0.35 -1.50 12.45
CA LEU A 62 0.30 -0.56 11.53
C LEU A 62 1.76 -0.35 11.91
N GLY A 63 2.06 -0.17 13.20
CA GLY A 63 3.42 -0.04 13.72
C GLY A 63 4.28 -1.28 13.45
N ASP A 64 3.75 -2.48 13.72
CA ASP A 64 4.45 -3.74 13.45
C ASP A 64 4.77 -3.91 11.95
N PHE A 65 3.86 -3.48 11.07
CA PHE A 65 4.09 -3.49 9.63
C PHE A 65 5.20 -2.50 9.22
N GLU A 66 5.14 -1.26 9.72
CA GLU A 66 6.15 -0.24 9.44
C GLU A 66 7.55 -0.63 9.93
N GLU A 67 7.63 -1.26 11.11
CA GLU A 67 8.86 -1.81 11.67
C GLU A 67 9.40 -2.95 10.79
N ALA A 68 8.56 -3.93 10.43
CA ALA A 68 8.98 -5.03 9.58
C ALA A 68 9.43 -4.59 8.18
N VAL A 69 8.84 -3.52 7.64
CA VAL A 69 9.31 -2.93 6.38
C VAL A 69 10.68 -2.26 6.57
N ARG A 70 10.90 -1.56 7.68
CA ARG A 70 12.19 -0.93 8.00
C ARG A 70 13.32 -1.95 8.19
N GLU A 71 13.01 -3.12 8.75
CA GLU A 71 13.96 -4.23 8.93
C GLU A 71 14.18 -5.04 7.64
N SER A 72 13.42 -4.77 6.58
CA SER A 72 13.53 -5.50 5.31
C SER A 72 14.60 -4.93 4.38
N ASN A 73 14.90 -5.66 3.30
CA ASN A 73 15.84 -5.26 2.25
C ASN A 73 15.23 -4.33 1.18
N ILE A 74 14.19 -3.56 1.52
CA ILE A 74 13.58 -2.57 0.60
C ILE A 74 14.42 -1.28 0.64
N PRO A 75 15.00 -0.83 -0.49
CA PRO A 75 16.00 0.24 -0.50
C PRO A 75 15.41 1.65 -0.55
N PHE A 76 14.13 1.82 -0.22
CA PHE A 76 13.41 3.11 -0.26
C PHE A 76 12.36 3.16 0.85
N LEU A 77 11.92 4.36 1.20
CA LEU A 77 10.88 4.55 2.22
C LEU A 77 9.54 4.03 1.72
N VAL A 78 8.78 3.42 2.62
CA VAL A 78 7.40 3.00 2.38
C VAL A 78 6.52 3.76 3.36
N GLU A 79 5.69 4.66 2.85
CA GLU A 79 4.74 5.41 3.66
C GLU A 79 3.38 4.72 3.66
N ALA A 80 3.02 4.06 4.75
CA ALA A 80 1.71 3.41 4.88
C ALA A 80 0.75 4.26 5.72
N ARG A 81 -0.41 4.60 5.14
CA ARG A 81 -1.45 5.39 5.82
C ARG A 81 -2.73 4.56 5.97
N ASP A 82 -3.38 4.68 7.12
CA ASP A 82 -4.71 4.12 7.35
C ASP A 82 -5.76 4.96 6.63
N TRP A 83 -6.48 4.36 5.68
CA TRP A 83 -7.53 5.00 4.89
C TRP A 83 -8.54 5.73 5.78
N ALA A 84 -8.96 5.12 6.88
CA ALA A 84 -9.99 5.65 7.76
C ALA A 84 -9.53 6.87 8.59
N ARG A 85 -8.23 7.19 8.56
CA ARG A 85 -7.64 8.35 9.23
C ARG A 85 -7.35 9.51 8.27
N LEU A 86 -7.36 9.26 6.96
CA LEU A 86 -7.14 10.31 5.97
C LEU A 86 -8.37 11.20 5.83
N PRO A 87 -8.19 12.53 5.62
CA PRO A 87 -9.26 13.41 5.22
C PRO A 87 -9.89 12.96 3.88
N LYS A 88 -11.19 13.26 3.70
CA LYS A 88 -11.93 12.83 2.50
C LYS A 88 -11.40 13.40 1.19
N GLU A 89 -10.70 14.54 1.22
CA GLU A 89 -10.09 15.09 0.01
C GLU A 89 -9.00 14.16 -0.53
N PHE A 90 -8.21 13.54 0.35
CA PHE A 90 -7.18 12.57 -0.04
C PHE A 90 -7.79 11.31 -0.66
N HIS A 91 -8.95 10.87 -0.16
CA HIS A 91 -9.65 9.70 -0.72
C HIS A 91 -9.92 9.88 -2.21
N ARG A 92 -10.47 11.05 -2.59
CA ARG A 92 -10.79 11.38 -3.98
C ARG A 92 -9.57 11.40 -4.87
N GLU A 93 -8.47 11.98 -4.39
CA GLU A 93 -7.22 12.04 -5.16
C GLU A 93 -6.57 10.66 -5.33
N ILE A 94 -6.61 9.82 -4.30
CA ILE A 94 -6.08 8.45 -4.38
C ILE A 94 -6.94 7.57 -5.31
N GLU A 95 -8.26 7.66 -5.21
CA GLU A 95 -9.19 6.89 -6.07
C GLU A 95 -9.03 7.22 -7.56
N ARG A 96 -8.54 8.42 -7.90
CA ARG A 96 -8.27 8.80 -9.30
C ARG A 96 -7.10 8.02 -9.91
N ASP A 97 -6.09 7.66 -9.12
CA ASP A 97 -4.92 6.95 -9.64
C ASP A 97 -4.23 6.09 -8.58
N TYR A 98 -4.56 4.79 -8.59
CA TYR A 98 -3.95 3.80 -7.71
C TYR A 98 -3.70 2.46 -8.41
N VAL A 99 -2.88 1.63 -7.76
CA VAL A 99 -2.65 0.22 -8.13
C VAL A 99 -2.89 -0.64 -6.89
N VAL A 100 -3.73 -1.67 -7.02
CA VAL A 100 -3.94 -2.64 -5.93
C VAL A 100 -2.70 -3.53 -5.78
N LEU A 101 -2.08 -3.52 -4.60
CA LEU A 101 -1.00 -4.43 -4.24
C LEU A 101 -1.53 -5.72 -3.61
N VAL A 102 -2.45 -5.58 -2.65
CA VAL A 102 -3.12 -6.69 -1.98
C VAL A 102 -4.61 -6.43 -2.02
N ALA A 103 -5.34 -7.33 -2.66
CA ALA A 103 -6.80 -7.34 -2.59
C ALA A 103 -7.25 -7.96 -1.27
N ARG A 104 -8.39 -7.50 -0.73
CA ARG A 104 -8.98 -8.11 0.46
C ARG A 104 -9.30 -9.58 0.19
N ALA A 105 -8.88 -10.47 1.08
CA ALA A 105 -9.31 -11.87 1.05
C ALA A 105 -10.85 -11.91 1.17
N GLY A 106 -11.54 -12.28 0.08
CA GLY A 106 -13.01 -12.31 0.01
C GLY A 106 -13.66 -11.33 -0.96
N MET A 107 -12.91 -10.57 -1.77
CA MET A 107 -13.44 -9.97 -3.00
C MET A 107 -12.58 -10.41 -4.20
N SER A 108 -12.87 -11.62 -4.70
CA SER A 108 -12.59 -11.91 -6.10
C SER A 108 -13.66 -11.21 -6.93
N GLY A 109 -13.30 -10.17 -7.68
CA GLY A 109 -14.22 -9.54 -8.60
C GLY A 109 -13.91 -8.09 -8.93
N ALA A 110 -13.48 -7.88 -10.17
CA ALA A 110 -13.55 -6.65 -10.95
C ALA A 110 -12.64 -5.48 -10.56
N ALA A 111 -11.47 -5.44 -11.21
CA ALA A 111 -11.03 -4.26 -11.95
C ALA A 111 -10.65 -4.72 -13.36
#